data_AF-A0A6J7PJX0-F1
#
_entry.id   AF-A0A6J7PJX0-F1
#
_cell.length_a   1.000
_cell.length_b   1.000
_cell.length_c   1.000
_cell.angle_alpha   90.00
_cell.angle_beta   90.00
_cell.angle_gamma   90.00
#
_symmetry.space_group_name_H-M   'P 1'
#
loop_
_entity.id
_entity.type
_entity.pdbx_description
1 polymer ?
#
loop_
_entity_poly.entity_id
_entity_poly.type
_entity_poly.pdbx_seq_one_letter_code
_entity_poly.pdbx_strand_id
1 'polypeptide(L)'
;MSRLRGPVVGLLALLLVIGGLLVLRYQSTQAHNSRSGTGLTYDGRFYLASGAEVRDDALGAVLATGVAFQDTTADLRAITGLDPAVTLAARLPPISTQVTHEAWILLSTNEQLGADPAAYAQTRDVLVVRG
;
A
#
# COMPACT_ATOMS: atom_id res chain seq x y z
N MET A 1 -60.08 -7.68 -17.84
CA MET A 1 -59.36 -6.67 -17.04
C MET A 1 -58.09 -7.29 -16.50
N SER A 2 -57.00 -7.18 -17.27
CA SER A 2 -55.71 -7.79 -16.97
C SER A 2 -54.92 -6.89 -16.03
N ARG A 3 -54.63 -7.34 -14.81
CA ARG A 3 -53.60 -6.72 -13.95
C ARG A 3 -52.71 -7.81 -13.36
N LEU A 4 -51.78 -8.26 -14.21
CA LEU A 4 -50.61 -9.05 -13.87
C LEU A 4 -49.72 -8.24 -12.90
N ARG A 5 -50.00 -8.34 -11.61
CA ARG A 5 -49.05 -7.99 -10.55
C ARG A 5 -48.26 -9.26 -10.25
N GLY A 6 -47.17 -9.51 -10.98
CA GLY A 6 -46.50 -10.82 -10.91
C GLY A 6 -44.98 -10.81 -11.03
N PRO A 7 -44.35 -10.18 -12.04
CA PRO A 7 -42.94 -10.50 -12.29
C PRO A 7 -41.94 -9.44 -11.83
N VAL A 8 -42.36 -8.21 -11.50
CA VAL A 8 -41.41 -7.10 -11.27
C VAL A 8 -40.65 -7.22 -9.94
N VAL A 9 -41.27 -7.80 -8.91
CA VAL A 9 -40.63 -7.96 -7.59
C VAL A 9 -39.56 -9.06 -7.61
N GLY A 10 -39.76 -10.12 -8.40
CA GLY A 10 -38.77 -11.21 -8.53
C GLY A 10 -37.48 -10.74 -9.22
N LEU A 11 -37.59 -9.84 -10.21
CA LEU A 11 -36.44 -9.36 -10.96
C LEU A 11 -35.54 -8.43 -10.12
N LEU A 12 -36.14 -7.61 -9.26
CA LEU A 12 -35.42 -6.70 -8.34
C LEU A 12 -34.69 -7.47 -7.23
N ALA A 13 -35.30 -8.54 -6.69
CA ALA A 13 -34.64 -9.41 -5.73
C ALA A 13 -33.46 -10.17 -6.34
N LEU A 14 -33.58 -10.63 -7.59
CA LEU A 14 -32.49 -11.33 -8.29
C LEU A 14 -31.30 -10.39 -8.57
N LEU A 15 -31.55 -9.14 -8.98
CA LEU A 15 -30.50 -8.13 -9.19
C LEU A 15 -29.77 -7.77 -7.89
N LEU A 16 -30.46 -7.75 -6.74
CA LEU A 16 -29.83 -7.51 -5.43
C LEU A 16 -28.97 -8.69 -4.96
N VAL A 17 -29.36 -9.93 -5.24
CA VAL A 17 -28.54 -11.11 -4.91
C VAL A 17 -27.28 -11.17 -5.80
N ILE A 18 -27.40 -10.84 -7.09
CA ILE A 18 -26.25 -10.79 -8.01
C ILE A 18 -25.33 -9.60 -7.67
N GLY A 19 -25.89 -8.43 -7.35
CA GLY A 19 -25.12 -7.26 -6.92
C GLY A 19 -24.42 -7.46 -5.58
N GLY A 20 -25.08 -8.10 -4.61
CA GLY A 20 -24.50 -8.44 -3.32
C GLY A 20 -23.38 -9.48 -3.42
N LEU A 21 -23.51 -10.48 -4.31
CA LEU A 21 -22.44 -11.44 -4.57
C LEU A 21 -21.21 -10.80 -5.24
N LEU A 22 -21.40 -9.76 -6.05
CA LEU A 22 -20.29 -9.05 -6.72
C LEU A 22 -19.50 -8.14 -5.76
N VAL A 23 -20.16 -7.54 -4.76
CA VAL A 23 -19.49 -6.74 -3.72
C VAL A 23 -18.70 -7.64 -2.74
N LEU A 24 -19.21 -8.83 -2.42
CA LEU A 24 -18.49 -9.81 -1.59
C LEU A 24 -17.29 -10.45 -2.32
N ARG A 25 -17.31 -10.49 -3.66
CA ARG A 25 -16.16 -10.95 -4.47
C ARG A 25 -15.04 -9.91 -4.59
N TYR A 26 -15.30 -8.63 -4.30
CA TYR A 26 -14.27 -7.59 -4.32
C TYR A 26 -13.44 -7.52 -3.04
N GLN A 27 -13.84 -8.22 -1.97
CA GLN A 27 -13.15 -8.20 -0.68
C GLN A 27 -12.16 -9.35 -0.44
N SER A 28 -11.90 -10.20 -1.44
CA SER A 28 -11.14 -11.43 -1.21
C SER A 28 -10.17 -11.82 -2.34
N THR A 29 -9.68 -10.84 -3.09
CA THR A 29 -8.34 -10.92 -3.69
C THR A 29 -7.35 -10.19 -2.80
N GLN A 30 -7.30 -10.57 -1.52
CA GLN A 30 -5.98 -10.67 -0.89
C GLN A 30 -5.25 -11.78 -1.62
N ALA A 31 -4.68 -11.44 -2.78
CA ALA A 31 -3.67 -12.23 -3.43
C ALA A 31 -2.51 -12.33 -2.44
N HIS A 32 -2.59 -13.32 -1.55
CA HIS A 32 -1.48 -13.94 -0.85
C HIS A 32 -0.60 -14.68 -1.86
N ASN A 33 -0.23 -14.00 -2.95
CA ASN A 33 0.87 -14.40 -3.80
C ASN A 33 2.13 -14.08 -3.01
N SER A 34 2.51 -14.99 -2.10
CA SER A 34 3.87 -15.27 -1.59
C SER A 34 4.92 -14.14 -1.62
N ARG A 35 4.55 -12.89 -1.33
CA ARG A 35 5.46 -11.77 -1.07
C ARG A 35 5.68 -11.77 0.43
N SER A 36 6.74 -12.43 0.90
CA SER A 36 7.05 -12.56 2.33
C SER A 36 7.56 -11.27 2.99
N GLY A 37 7.08 -10.11 2.55
CA GLY A 37 7.57 -8.82 3.03
C GLY A 37 6.45 -7.88 3.44
N THR A 38 6.74 -7.14 4.50
CA THR A 38 5.88 -6.13 5.10
C THR A 38 5.65 -4.98 4.12
N GLY A 39 4.40 -4.50 3.97
CA GLY A 39 4.08 -3.40 3.06
C GLY A 39 2.68 -2.84 3.28
N LEU A 40 2.28 -1.86 2.47
CA LEU A 40 0.94 -1.27 2.46
C LEU A 40 0.44 -1.03 1.05
N THR A 41 -0.88 -0.86 0.92
CA THR A 41 -1.52 -0.46 -0.33
C THR A 41 -1.86 1.03 -0.28
N TYR A 42 -1.42 1.78 -1.29
CA TYR A 42 -1.72 3.19 -1.46
C TYR A 42 -1.98 3.49 -2.93
N ASP A 43 -3.01 4.28 -3.23
CA ASP A 43 -3.41 4.64 -4.60
C ASP A 43 -3.56 3.41 -5.54
N GLY A 44 -4.16 2.34 -5.02
CA GLY A 44 -4.37 1.09 -5.76
C GLY A 44 -3.11 0.26 -6.02
N ARG A 45 -1.96 0.62 -5.45
CA ARG A 45 -0.68 -0.08 -5.63
C ARG A 45 -0.15 -0.59 -4.30
N PHE A 46 0.41 -1.80 -4.31
CA PHE A 46 1.10 -2.35 -3.15
C PHE A 46 2.56 -1.91 -3.14
N TYR A 47 2.99 -1.32 -2.03
CA TYR A 47 4.37 -0.92 -1.78
C TYR A 47 4.99 -1.80 -0.71
N LEU A 48 6.11 -2.42 -1.05
CA LEU A 48 6.93 -3.23 -0.16
C LEU A 48 7.83 -2.31 0.68
N ALA A 49 7.84 -2.50 2.00
CA ALA A 49 8.72 -1.77 2.91
C ALA A 49 10.11 -2.43 2.92
N SER A 50 11.14 -1.62 2.69
CA SER A 50 12.50 -2.11 2.47
C SER A 50 13.34 -2.36 3.71
N GLY A 51 12.87 -1.92 4.87
CA GLY A 51 13.69 -1.89 6.08
C GLY A 51 14.84 -0.88 6.01
N ALA A 52 14.96 -0.10 4.94
CA ALA A 52 15.92 0.98 4.81
C ALA A 52 15.29 2.31 5.21
N GLU A 53 16.03 3.07 6.02
CA GLU A 53 15.60 4.35 6.55
C GLU A 53 15.94 5.47 5.56
N VAL A 54 14.97 6.35 5.30
CA VAL A 54 15.09 7.54 4.47
C VAL A 54 15.56 8.70 5.34
N ARG A 55 16.53 9.48 4.87
CA ARG A 55 16.99 10.68 5.57
C ARG A 55 15.91 11.75 5.60
N ASP A 56 15.83 12.50 6.69
CA ASP A 56 14.83 13.56 6.85
C ASP A 56 14.94 14.66 5.78
N ASP A 57 16.17 14.97 5.32
CA ASP A 57 16.43 15.97 4.28
C ASP A 57 16.02 15.53 2.86
N ALA A 58 15.81 14.23 2.66
CA ALA A 58 15.32 13.66 1.41
C ALA A 58 13.79 13.61 1.34
N LEU A 59 13.09 13.86 2.44
CA LEU A 59 11.63 13.84 2.48
C LEU A 59 11.03 15.00 1.67
N GLY A 60 10.12 14.66 0.78
CA GLY A 60 9.36 15.61 -0.03
C GLY A 60 7.98 15.92 0.56
N ALA A 61 7.04 16.23 -0.32
CA ALA A 61 5.67 16.59 0.04
C ALA A 61 4.95 15.46 0.80
N VAL A 62 4.00 15.85 1.66
CA VAL A 62 3.05 14.92 2.28
C VAL A 62 2.10 14.40 1.22
N LEU A 63 1.99 13.07 1.12
CA LEU A 63 1.09 12.39 0.18
C LEU A 63 -0.21 11.99 0.86
N ALA A 64 -0.10 11.39 2.05
CA ALA A 64 -1.25 10.96 2.83
C ALA A 64 -0.87 10.84 4.32
N THR A 65 -1.88 10.86 5.18
CA THR A 65 -1.74 10.61 6.61
C THR A 65 -2.76 9.56 7.03
N GLY A 66 -2.44 8.75 8.03
CA GLY A 66 -3.40 7.76 8.53
C GLY A 66 -3.67 6.59 7.58
N VAL A 67 -2.72 6.23 6.71
CA VAL A 67 -2.87 5.10 5.77
C VAL A 67 -2.77 3.79 6.54
N ALA A 68 -3.71 2.87 6.32
CA ALA A 68 -3.74 1.59 7.03
C ALA A 68 -2.44 0.80 6.79
N PHE A 69 -1.80 0.38 7.87
CA PHE A 69 -0.61 -0.45 7.86
C PHE A 69 -0.66 -1.42 9.02
N GLN A 70 -0.90 -2.70 8.73
CA GLN A 70 -1.09 -3.74 9.76
C GLN A 70 -2.14 -3.28 10.81
N ASP A 71 -1.82 -3.39 12.10
CA ASP A 71 -2.67 -2.97 13.22
C ASP A 71 -2.50 -1.49 13.60
N THR A 72 -1.92 -0.67 12.71
CA THR A 72 -1.68 0.76 12.93
C THR A 72 -1.92 1.58 11.65
N THR A 73 -1.49 2.83 11.67
CA THR A 73 -1.49 3.73 10.52
C THR A 73 -0.08 4.24 10.22
N ALA A 74 0.14 4.62 8.96
CA ALA A 74 1.36 5.21 8.45
C ALA A 74 1.08 6.57 7.81
N ASP A 75 2.00 7.50 8.01
CA ASP A 75 2.05 8.74 7.23
C ASP A 75 2.95 8.54 6.03
N LEU A 76 2.54 9.05 4.86
CA LEU A 76 3.23 8.89 3.60
C LEU A 76 3.78 10.22 3.10
N ARG A 77 5.03 10.20 2.64
CA ARG A 77 5.70 11.32 1.99
C ARG A 77 6.34 10.89 0.68
N ALA A 78 6.43 11.83 -0.25
CA ALA A 78 7.28 11.66 -1.41
C ALA A 78 8.76 11.65 -0.96
N ILE A 79 9.62 11.08 -1.80
CA ILE A 79 11.08 11.21 -1.64
C ILE A 79 11.56 12.14 -2.74
N THR A 80 12.31 13.17 -2.37
CA THR A 80 12.79 14.19 -3.31
C THR A 80 13.64 13.56 -4.40
N GLY A 81 13.31 13.86 -5.66
CA GLY A 81 14.03 13.32 -6.83
C GLY A 81 13.62 11.91 -7.25
N LEU A 82 12.69 11.26 -6.54
CA LEU A 82 12.16 9.94 -6.91
C LEU A 82 10.69 10.01 -7.33
N ASP A 83 10.26 9.07 -8.17
CA ASP A 83 8.87 8.97 -8.61
C ASP A 83 7.98 8.39 -7.49
N PRO A 84 6.99 9.15 -6.97
CA PRO A 84 6.07 8.67 -5.93
C PRO A 84 5.21 7.48 -6.37
N ALA A 85 5.05 7.23 -7.67
CA ALA A 85 4.36 6.04 -8.18
C ALA A 85 5.18 4.75 -8.02
N VAL A 86 6.51 4.89 -7.86
CA VAL A 86 7.44 3.77 -7.70
C VAL A 86 7.91 3.68 -6.26
N THR A 87 8.30 4.81 -5.66
CA THR A 87 8.92 4.88 -4.34
C THR A 87 8.35 6.00 -3.49
N LEU A 88 8.11 5.73 -2.22
CA LEU A 88 7.66 6.71 -1.24
C LEU A 88 8.28 6.43 0.12
N ALA A 89 8.20 7.38 1.04
CA ALA A 89 8.59 7.19 2.43
C ALA A 89 7.32 6.99 3.27
N ALA A 90 7.33 6.00 4.16
CA ALA A 90 6.27 5.80 5.15
C ALA A 90 6.84 5.90 6.56
N ARG A 91 6.17 6.66 7.44
CA ARG A 91 6.50 6.69 8.86
C ARG A 91 5.95 5.44 9.51
N LEU A 92 6.83 4.52 9.88
CA LEU A 92 6.46 3.19 10.37
C LEU A 92 7.11 2.92 11.74
N PRO A 93 6.45 2.09 12.59
CA PRO A 93 7.11 1.50 13.74
C PRO A 93 8.26 0.57 13.29
N PRO A 94 9.05 0.03 14.24
CA PRO A 94 10.08 -0.96 13.93
C PRO A 94 9.48 -2.17 13.20
N ILE A 95 9.95 -2.44 11.98
CA ILE A 95 9.46 -3.54 11.14
C ILE A 95 10.56 -4.53 10.73
N SER A 96 11.82 -4.23 11.07
CA SER A 96 12.98 -5.05 10.75
C SER A 96 14.02 -4.96 11.86
N THR A 97 14.99 -5.88 11.87
CA THR A 97 16.15 -5.79 12.76
C THR A 97 17.09 -4.65 12.39
N GLN A 98 16.98 -4.14 11.15
CA GLN A 98 17.78 -3.00 10.69
C GLN A 98 17.23 -1.69 11.25
N VAL A 99 15.91 -1.49 11.34
CA VAL A 99 15.33 -0.26 11.89
C VAL A 99 14.53 -0.57 13.16
N THR A 100 15.15 -0.28 14.30
CA THR A 100 14.68 -0.65 15.65
C THR A 100 13.87 0.44 16.35
N HIS A 101 13.60 1.55 15.67
CA HIS A 101 12.80 2.68 16.18
C HIS A 101 11.81 3.12 15.11
N GLU A 102 10.88 4.01 15.47
CA GLU A 102 9.96 4.59 14.50
C GLU A 102 10.72 5.52 13.54
N ALA A 103 10.63 5.25 12.24
CA ALA A 103 11.42 5.96 11.23
C ALA A 103 10.66 6.11 9.91
N TRP A 104 11.20 6.95 9.02
CA TRP A 104 10.75 7.02 7.64
C TRP A 104 11.39 5.88 6.85
N ILE A 105 10.60 4.89 6.46
CA ILE A 105 11.06 3.72 5.72
C ILE A 105 10.80 3.91 4.23
N LEU A 106 11.75 3.52 3.39
CA LEU A 106 11.56 3.50 1.94
C LEU A 106 10.63 2.36 1.57
N LEU A 107 9.58 2.70 0.84
CA LEU A 107 8.58 1.80 0.29
C LEU A 107 8.66 1.81 -1.24
N SER A 108 8.47 0.65 -1.87
CA SER A 108 8.61 0.49 -3.31
C SER A 108 7.59 -0.46 -3.93
N THR A 109 7.02 -0.09 -5.08
CA THR A 109 6.24 -1.03 -5.90
C THR A 109 7.12 -2.02 -6.67
N ASN A 110 8.41 -1.70 -6.85
CA ASN A 110 9.41 -2.60 -7.40
C ASN A 110 9.98 -3.49 -6.29
N GLU A 111 9.79 -4.81 -6.41
CA GLU A 111 10.21 -5.81 -5.43
C GLU A 111 11.73 -5.83 -5.19
N GLN A 112 12.54 -5.68 -6.23
CA GLN A 112 13.99 -5.73 -6.11
C GLN A 112 14.52 -4.49 -5.38
N LEU A 113 13.97 -3.32 -5.73
CA LEU A 113 14.28 -2.06 -5.04
C LEU A 113 13.77 -2.09 -3.59
N GLY A 114 12.61 -2.70 -3.35
CA GLY A 114 12.09 -2.91 -2.00
C GLY A 114 12.96 -3.87 -1.19
N ALA A 115 13.53 -4.91 -1.79
CA ALA A 115 14.38 -5.86 -1.07
C ALA A 115 15.77 -5.30 -0.74
N ASP A 116 16.38 -4.55 -1.67
CA ASP A 116 17.69 -3.94 -1.49
C ASP A 116 17.77 -2.57 -2.18
N PRO A 117 17.26 -1.50 -1.55
CA PRO A 117 17.32 -0.17 -2.12
C PRO A 117 18.75 0.39 -2.15
N ALA A 118 19.69 -0.15 -1.36
CA ALA A 118 21.08 0.30 -1.37
C ALA A 118 21.82 -0.16 -2.64
N ALA A 119 21.37 -1.21 -3.31
CA ALA A 119 21.93 -1.62 -4.59
C ALA A 119 21.74 -0.56 -5.70
N TYR A 120 20.69 0.27 -5.63
CA TYR A 120 20.33 1.20 -6.69
C TYR A 120 20.87 2.61 -6.43
N ALA A 121 21.53 3.19 -7.44
CA ALA A 121 22.18 4.50 -7.32
C ALA A 121 21.18 5.61 -6.92
N GLN A 122 19.99 5.61 -7.54
CA GLN A 122 18.94 6.60 -7.29
C GLN A 122 18.46 6.64 -5.84
N THR A 123 18.53 5.54 -5.11
CA THR A 123 18.05 5.45 -3.73
C THR A 123 19.17 5.55 -2.70
N ARG A 124 20.42 5.22 -3.05
CA ARG A 124 21.55 5.34 -2.10
C ARG A 124 21.68 6.71 -1.48
N ASP A 125 21.48 7.76 -2.27
CA ASP A 125 21.68 9.14 -1.83
C ASP A 125 20.56 9.67 -0.94
N VAL A 126 19.46 8.93 -0.76
CA VAL A 126 18.32 9.32 0.11
C VAL A 126 18.22 8.47 1.37
N LEU A 127 19.03 7.42 1.48
CA LEU A 127 19.01 6.52 2.63
C LEU A 127 19.97 7.00 3.74
N VAL A 128 19.62 6.68 4.99
CA VAL A 128 20.53 6.82 6.12
C VAL A 128 21.63 5.76 5.97
N VAL A 129 22.88 6.22 5.86
CA VAL A 129 24.05 5.33 5.85
C VAL A 129 24.33 4.89 7.28
N ARG A 130 24.17 3.60 7.55
CA ARG A 130 24.61 3.00 8.82
C ARG A 130 26.02 2.46 8.64
N GLY A 131 26.99 3.10 9.31
CA GLY A 131 28.40 2.70 9.35
C GLY A 131 28.67 1.55 10.31
#